data_AF-A0A3M9ZME8-F1
#
_entry.id   AF-A0A3M9ZME8-F1
#
_cell.length_a   1.000
_cell.length_b   1.000
_cell.length_c   1.000
_cell.angle_alpha   90.00
_cell.angle_beta   90.00
_cell.angle_gamma   90.00
#
_symmetry.space_group_name_H-M   'P 1'
#
loop_
_entity.id
_entity.type
_entity.pdbx_description
1 polymer ?
#
loop_
_entity_poly.entity_id
_entity_poly.type
_entity_poly.pdbx_seq_one_letter_code
_entity_poly.pdbx_strand_id
1 'polypeptide(L)'
;RVSVGYGGRYDGVSISAQVTGSNSLVSFESCNGRPAGGAKSRLFVPSGEMRDGVAEFVARVEPPVGGPHEIRVRAAIIEQHKEVESDTVFASRG
;
A
#
# COMPACT_ATOMS: atom_id res chain seq x y z
N ARG A 1 -4.94 4.49 8.31
CA ARG A 1 -3.75 4.73 9.16
C ARG A 1 -3.20 3.40 9.63
N VAL A 2 -1.88 3.25 9.63
CA VAL A 2 -1.14 2.14 10.25
C VAL A 2 -0.09 2.75 11.20
N SER A 3 0.09 2.13 12.36
CA SER A 3 1.09 2.55 13.36
C SER A 3 2.00 1.37 13.69
N VAL A 4 3.29 1.65 13.78
CA VAL A 4 4.34 0.65 13.98
C VAL A 4 5.00 0.90 15.32
N GLY A 5 4.83 -0.04 16.25
CA GLY A 5 5.51 -0.06 17.55
C GLY A 5 6.75 -0.96 17.57
N TYR A 6 7.30 -1.30 16.40
CA TYR A 6 8.44 -2.21 16.30
C TYR A 6 9.76 -1.47 16.51
N GLY A 7 10.50 -1.86 17.55
CA GLY A 7 11.77 -1.23 17.93
C GLY A 7 12.99 -1.75 17.16
N GLY A 8 12.84 -2.78 16.32
CA GLY A 8 13.91 -3.29 15.47
C GLY A 8 14.14 -2.41 14.24
N ARG A 9 15.23 -2.67 13.51
CA ARG A 9 15.50 -2.01 12.23
C ARG A 9 14.68 -2.66 11.12
N TYR A 10 14.06 -1.85 10.28
CA TYR A 10 13.30 -2.32 9.12
C TYR A 10 13.33 -1.29 7.98
N ASP A 11 13.16 -1.77 6.76
CA ASP A 11 13.20 -0.96 5.55
C ASP A 11 11.91 -0.18 5.35
N GLY A 12 10.76 -0.78 5.72
CA GLY A 12 9.47 -0.12 5.65
C GLY A 12 8.31 -1.04 5.99
N VAL A 13 7.10 -0.55 5.73
CA VAL A 13 5.85 -1.29 5.91
C VAL A 13 5.20 -1.53 4.56
N SER A 14 4.84 -2.78 4.30
CA SER A 14 3.92 -3.10 3.21
C SER A 14 2.49 -3.15 3.73
N ILE A 15 1.65 -2.28 3.21
CA ILE A 15 0.22 -2.17 3.51
C ILE A 15 -0.53 -2.79 2.33
N SER A 16 -1.42 -3.74 2.58
CA SER A 16 -2.31 -4.28 1.55
C SER A 16 -3.77 -4.11 1.92
N ALA A 17 -4.61 -3.92 0.92
CA ALA A 17 -6.04 -3.76 1.09
C ALA A 17 -6.79 -4.56 0.01
N GLN A 18 -7.83 -5.27 0.43
CA GLN A 18 -8.65 -6.09 -0.45
C GLN A 18 -10.13 -5.97 -0.04
N VAL A 19 -11.01 -5.94 -1.04
CA VAL A 19 -12.46 -6.07 -0.80
C VAL A 19 -12.81 -7.55 -0.67
N THR A 20 -13.37 -7.95 0.47
CA THR A 20 -13.75 -9.35 0.70
C THR A 20 -14.91 -9.73 -0.22
N GLY A 21 -14.78 -10.87 -0.91
CA GLY A 21 -15.84 -11.39 -1.78
C GLY A 21 -16.06 -10.61 -3.08
N SER A 22 -15.13 -9.73 -3.47
CA SER A 22 -15.19 -8.97 -4.72
C SER A 22 -13.84 -9.00 -5.45
N ASN A 23 -13.90 -8.82 -6.77
CA ASN A 23 -12.73 -8.57 -7.62
C ASN A 23 -12.39 -7.06 -7.72
N SER A 24 -13.11 -6.21 -7.01
CA SER A 24 -12.79 -4.78 -6.91
C SER A 24 -11.37 -4.58 -6.36
N LEU A 25 -10.66 -3.64 -6.97
CA LEU A 25 -9.31 -3.24 -6.57
C LEU A 25 -9.39 -2.13 -5.53
N VAL A 26 -8.42 -2.10 -4.62
CA VAL A 26 -8.20 -0.93 -3.77
C VAL A 26 -7.03 -0.14 -4.36
N SER A 27 -7.24 1.12 -4.68
CA SER A 27 -6.22 2.06 -5.16
C SER A 27 -5.83 2.99 -4.03
N PHE A 28 -4.53 3.09 -3.73
CA PHE A 28 -4.02 4.07 -2.78
C PHE A 28 -3.82 5.40 -3.49
N GLU A 29 -4.51 6.45 -3.02
CA GLU A 29 -4.47 7.79 -3.62
C GLU A 29 -3.28 8.58 -3.07
N SER A 30 -3.07 8.54 -1.75
CA SER A 30 -1.99 9.26 -1.08
C SER A 30 -1.48 8.54 0.16
N CYS A 31 -0.24 8.84 0.53
CA CYS A 31 0.38 8.43 1.78
C CYS A 31 1.24 9.57 2.34
N ASN A 32 1.10 9.88 3.63
CA ASN A 32 1.84 10.93 4.36
C ASN A 32 1.84 12.29 3.62
N GLY A 33 0.69 12.65 3.03
CA GLY A 33 0.50 13.90 2.29
C GLY A 33 1.08 13.91 0.86
N ARG A 34 1.61 12.79 0.37
CA ARG A 34 2.16 12.65 -0.99
C ARG A 34 1.31 11.70 -1.84
N PRO A 35 1.21 11.93 -3.17
CA PRO A 35 0.53 10.99 -4.06
C PRO A 35 1.18 9.60 -4.00
N ALA A 36 0.36 8.55 -3.94
CA ALA A 36 0.83 7.16 -3.87
C ALA A 36 1.11 6.53 -5.24
N GLY A 37 1.21 7.33 -6.30
CA GLY A 37 1.64 6.89 -7.64
C GLY A 37 0.74 5.86 -8.32
N GLY A 38 -0.51 5.70 -7.87
CA GLY A 38 -1.43 4.70 -8.41
C GLY A 38 -1.16 3.27 -7.93
N ALA A 39 -0.52 3.11 -6.77
CA ALA A 39 -0.32 1.82 -6.14
C ALA A 39 -1.66 1.07 -5.93
N LYS A 40 -1.79 -0.11 -6.55
CA LYS A 40 -3.00 -0.94 -6.48
C LYS A 40 -2.78 -2.11 -5.54
N SER A 41 -3.74 -2.34 -4.65
CA SER A 41 -3.83 -3.43 -3.67
C SER A 41 -2.71 -3.48 -2.63
N ARG A 42 -1.53 -2.93 -2.92
CA ARG A 42 -0.37 -2.88 -2.03
C ARG A 42 0.32 -1.52 -2.14
N LEU A 43 0.58 -0.91 -0.99
CA LEU A 43 1.38 0.28 -0.80
C LEU A 43 2.62 -0.09 0.03
N PHE A 44 3.80 0.32 -0.42
CA PHE A 44 5.01 0.24 0.41
C PHE A 44 5.31 1.64 0.94
N VAL A 45 5.53 1.73 2.26
CA VAL A 45 5.88 2.98 2.95
C VAL A 45 7.26 2.80 3.58
N PRO A 46 8.29 3.49 3.08
CA PRO A 46 9.63 3.43 3.67
C PRO A 46 9.60 3.91 5.13
N SER A 47 10.36 3.25 6.01
CA SER A 47 10.40 3.61 7.44
C SER A 47 10.85 5.06 7.67
N GLY A 48 11.77 5.56 6.85
CA GLY A 48 12.21 6.96 6.86
C GLY A 48 11.15 7.99 6.46
N GLU A 49 10.06 7.57 5.80
CA GLU A 49 8.93 8.45 5.46
C GLU A 49 7.82 8.44 6.52
N MET A 50 7.94 7.60 7.55
CA MET A 50 6.94 7.46 8.62
C MET A 50 7.29 8.37 9.79
N ARG A 51 6.53 9.46 9.97
CA ARG A 51 6.66 10.32 11.15
C ARG A 51 6.08 9.58 12.36
N ASP A 52 6.85 9.49 13.45
CA ASP A 52 6.48 8.80 14.69
C ASP A 52 6.01 7.35 14.49
N GLY A 53 6.56 6.66 13.48
CA GLY A 53 6.17 5.28 13.16
C GLY A 53 4.75 5.16 12.58
N VAL A 54 4.20 6.24 12.03
CA VAL A 54 2.85 6.27 11.46
C VAL A 54 2.88 6.41 9.93
N ALA A 55 2.03 5.63 9.27
CA ALA A 55 1.66 5.79 7.88
C ALA A 55 0.18 6.18 7.77
N GLU A 56 -0.10 7.37 7.25
CA GLU A 56 -1.45 7.85 6.97
C GLU A 56 -1.70 7.78 5.48
N PHE A 57 -2.74 7.07 5.07
CA PHE A 57 -3.04 6.85 3.66
C PHE A 57 -4.53 7.01 3.38
N VAL A 58 -4.81 7.45 2.16
CA VAL A 58 -6.16 7.50 1.59
C VAL A 58 -6.23 6.44 0.49
N ALA A 59 -7.30 5.65 0.48
CA ALA A 59 -7.52 4.63 -0.52
C ALA A 59 -8.97 4.64 -1.00
N ARG A 60 -9.18 4.25 -2.26
CA ARG A 60 -10.47 4.15 -2.93
C ARG A 60 -10.67 2.74 -3.47
N VAL A 61 -11.92 2.30 -3.52
CA VAL A 61 -12.28 1.04 -4.18
C VAL A 61 -12.70 1.29 -5.64
N GLU A 62 -12.15 0.52 -6.57
CA GLU A 62 -12.37 0.66 -8.01
C GLU A 62 -12.66 -0.71 -8.69
N PRO A 63 -13.77 -0.86 -9.42
CA PRO A 63 -14.88 0.09 -9.54
C PRO A 63 -15.65 0.25 -8.21
N PRO A 64 -16.41 1.35 -8.05
CA PRO A 64 -17.29 1.52 -6.90
C PRO A 64 -18.20 0.31 -6.76
N VAL A 65 -18.22 -0.26 -5.57
CA VAL A 65 -19.02 -1.43 -5.25
C VAL A 65 -20.34 -0.96 -4.62
N GLY A 66 -21.45 -1.52 -5.08
CA GLY A 66 -22.78 -1.16 -4.57
C GLY A 66 -23.11 -1.91 -3.28
N GLY A 67 -23.44 -1.18 -2.22
CA GLY A 67 -23.80 -1.75 -0.92
C GLY A 67 -22.63 -1.79 0.07
N PRO A 68 -22.84 -2.33 1.27
CA PRO A 68 -21.78 -2.50 2.26
C PRO A 68 -20.83 -3.62 1.86
N HIS A 69 -19.53 -3.36 1.97
CA HIS A 69 -18.48 -4.36 1.74
C HIS A 69 -17.47 -4.35 2.87
N GLU A 70 -16.97 -5.53 3.23
CA GLU A 70 -15.84 -5.67 4.12
C GLU A 70 -14.55 -5.36 3.35
N ILE A 71 -13.77 -4.41 3.86
CA ILE A 71 -12.43 -4.13 3.37
C ILE A 71 -11.44 -4.67 4.39
N ARG A 72 -10.61 -5.63 3.96
CA ARG A 72 -9.54 -6.19 4.77
C ARG A 72 -8.24 -5.44 4.51
N VAL A 73 -7.75 -4.75 5.52
CA VAL A 73 -6.45 -4.08 5.49
C VAL A 73 -5.44 -4.89 6.30
N ARG A 74 -4.23 -5.09 5.76
CA ARG A 74 -3.11 -5.76 6.43
C ARG A 74 -1.88 -4.89 6.33
N ALA A 75 -1.02 -4.96 7.34
CA ALA A 75 0.28 -4.30 7.34
C ALA A 75 1.34 -5.31 7.79
N ALA A 76 2.47 -5.33 7.10
CA ALA A 76 3.62 -6.17 7.42
C ALA A 76 4.88 -5.32 7.42
N ILE A 77 5.73 -5.54 8.43
CA ILE A 77 7.07 -4.95 8.49
C ILE A 77 7.96 -5.71 7.51
N ILE A 78 8.76 -4.97 6.75
CA ILE A 78 9.74 -5.50 5.81
C ILE A 78 11.11 -5.19 6.38
N GLU A 79 11.78 -6.19 6.95
CA GLU A 79 13.10 -6.01 7.58
C GLU A 79 14.28 -6.11 6.62
N GLN A 80 14.15 -6.93 5.58
CA GLN A 80 15.14 -7.07 4.52
C GLN A 80 14.44 -7.15 3.17
N HIS A 81 14.54 -6.07 2.39
CA HIS A 81 14.18 -6.06 0.98
C HIS A 81 15.45 -6.24 0.14
N LYS A 82 15.59 -7.38 -0.55
CA LYS A 82 16.68 -7.64 -1.49
C LYS A 82 16.08 -7.73 -2.89
N GLU A 83 16.32 -6.71 -3.70
CA GLU A 83 16.04 -6.77 -5.12
C GLU A 83 17.10 -7.66 -5.79
N VAL A 84 16.66 -8.66 -6.53
CA VAL A 84 17.56 -9.63 -7.20
C VAL A 84 17.77 -9.30 -8.67
N GLU A 85 16.79 -8.66 -9.31
CA GLU A 85 16.78 -8.27 -10.71
C GLU A 85 15.68 -7.22 -10.94
N SER A 86 15.88 -6.30 -11.88
CA SER A 86 14.89 -5.31 -12.29
C SER A 86 14.99 -5.05 -13.79
N ASP A 87 13.85 -5.04 -14.47
CA ASP A 87 13.71 -4.69 -15.88
C ASP A 87 12.53 -3.72 -16.07
N THR A 88 12.64 -2.80 -17.01
CA THR A 88 11.60 -1.78 -17.29
C THR A 88 11.09 -1.93 -18.71
N VAL A 89 9.84 -2.36 -18.85
CA VAL A 89 9.14 -2.46 -20.13
C VAL A 89 8.16 -1.31 -20.33
N PHE A 90 8.20 -0.70 -21.51
CA PHE A 90 7.24 0.35 -21.91
C PHE A 90 6.09 -0.27 -22.68
N ALA A 91 4.88 -0.21 -22.12
CA ALA A 91 3.67 -0.60 -22.85
C ALA A 91 3.19 0.56 -23.73
N SER A 92 3.00 0.33 -25.02
CA SER A 92 2.24 1.22 -25.90
C SER A 92 0.74 0.94 -25.76
N ARG A 93 -0.09 1.99 -25.82
CA ARG A 93 -1.55 1.84 -25.92
C ARG A 93 -1.89 1.16 -27.26
N GLY A 94 -2.55 0.01 -27.20
CA GLY A 94 -3.26 -0.60 -28.33
C GLY A 94 -4.67 -0.05 -28.45
#